data_AF-A0A2P4Y909-F1
#
_entry.id   AF-A0A2P4Y909-F1
#
_cell.length_a   1.000
_cell.length_b   1.000
_cell.length_c   1.000
_cell.angle_alpha   90.00
_cell.angle_beta   90.00
_cell.angle_gamma   90.00
#
_symmetry.space_group_name_H-M   'P 1'
#
loop_
_entity.id
_entity.type
_entity.pdbx_description
1 polymer ?
#
loop_
_entity_poly.entity_id
_entity_poly.type
_entity_poly.pdbx_seq_one_letter_code
_entity_poly.pdbx_strand_id
1 'polypeptide(L)' 'MPGYTVDSDGDMEMSLPQPIFEVIRAPELSSWGHAAVIEWLREWECYVEKMRHHCTTTGKTYENGWPP' A
#
# COMPACT_ATOMS: atom_id res chain seq x y z
N MET A 1 12.09 15.54 -21.69
CA MET A 1 12.20 14.07 -21.69
C MET A 1 13.19 13.71 -20.60
N PRO A 2 12.79 13.03 -19.51
CA PRO A 2 13.74 12.63 -18.47
C PRO A 2 14.82 11.73 -19.08
N GLY A 3 16.07 12.17 -19.02
CA GLY A 3 17.22 11.44 -19.55
C GLY A 3 17.61 10.34 -18.58
N TYR A 4 17.68 9.11 -19.08
CA TYR A 4 18.29 8.01 -18.35
C TYR A 4 19.79 8.02 -18.64
N THR A 5 20.61 7.89 -17.60
CA THR A 5 22.05 7.69 -17.75
C THR A 5 22.33 6.20 -17.95
N VAL A 6 23.37 5.92 -18.73
CA VAL A 6 23.79 4.57 -19.10
C VAL A 6 25.25 4.43 -18.71
N ASP A 7 25.61 3.32 -18.08
CA ASP A 7 26.97 3.08 -17.61
C ASP A 7 27.93 2.72 -18.76
N SER A 8 29.19 2.42 -18.41
CA SER A 8 30.22 2.08 -19.42
C SER A 8 29.99 0.73 -20.10
N ASP A 9 29.22 -0.16 -19.47
CA ASP A 9 28.87 -1.48 -19.99
C ASP A 9 27.56 -1.46 -20.77
N GLY A 10 26.88 -0.30 -20.85
CA GLY A 10 25.63 -0.12 -21.57
C GLY A 10 24.40 -0.44 -20.73
N ASP A 11 24.55 -0.65 -19.43
CA ASP A 11 23.45 -0.84 -18.51
C ASP A 11 22.80 0.49 -18.12
N MET A 12 21.54 0.45 -17.69
CA MET A 12 20.84 1.64 -17.25
C MET A 12 21.23 1.96 -15.82
N GLU A 13 21.76 3.16 -15.58
CA GLU A 13 22.18 3.59 -14.26
C GLU A 13 20.94 3.82 -13.37
N MET A 14 20.61 2.84 -12.53
CA MET A 14 19.48 2.90 -11.61
C MET A 14 19.85 3.77 -10.39
N SER A 15 19.82 5.10 -10.56
CA SER A 15 20.11 6.09 -9.51
C SER A 15 19.07 6.12 -8.38
N LEU A 16 17.91 5.49 -8.59
CA LEU A 16 16.86 5.39 -7.59
C LEU A 16 16.89 4.00 -6.93
N PRO A 17 16.93 3.91 -5.58
CA PRO A 17 16.80 2.64 -4.90
C PRO A 17 15.45 1.99 -5.29
N GLN A 18 15.47 0.68 -5.52
CA GLN A 18 14.26 -0.07 -5.86
C GLN A 18 13.19 0.18 -4.79
N PRO A 19 11.96 0.56 -5.17
CA PRO A 19 10.90 0.83 -4.20
C PRO A 19 10.56 -0.46 -3.45
N ILE A 20 10.60 -0.38 -2.11
CA ILE A 20 10.12 -1.44 -1.23
C ILE A 20 8.60 -1.27 -1.11
N PHE A 21 7.85 -2.29 -1.52
CA PHE A 21 6.40 -2.30 -1.38
C PHE A 21 6.00 -3.01 -0.09
N GLU A 22 5.23 -2.32 0.76
CA GLU A 22 4.54 -2.94 1.90
C GLU A 22 3.15 -3.42 1.45
N VAL A 23 2.84 -4.69 1.68
CA VAL A 23 1.51 -5.25 1.38
C VAL A 23 0.56 -4.89 2.53
N ILE A 24 -0.37 -3.98 2.28
CA ILE A 24 -1.45 -3.64 3.22
C ILE A 24 -2.55 -4.71 3.07
N ARG A 25 -2.82 -5.49 4.12
CA ARG A 25 -3.87 -6.54 4.15
C ARG A 25 -5.02 -6.14 5.07
N ALA A 26 -6.24 -6.54 4.68
CA ALA A 26 -7.41 -6.39 5.52
C ALA A 26 -7.27 -7.27 6.79
N PRO A 27 -7.74 -6.79 7.95
CA PRO A 27 -7.73 -7.58 9.17
C PRO A 27 -8.75 -8.72 9.09
N GLU A 28 -8.38 -9.87 9.64
CA GLU A 28 -9.23 -11.07 9.66
C GLU A 28 -10.04 -11.12 10.97
N LEU A 29 -11.33 -11.41 10.87
CA LEU A 29 -12.16 -11.59 12.05
C LEU A 29 -11.94 -13.00 12.63
N SER A 30 -11.23 -13.09 13.74
CA SER A 30 -10.88 -14.37 14.37
C SER A 30 -12.08 -15.10 15.00
N SER A 31 -13.07 -14.36 15.52
CA SER A 31 -14.33 -14.90 16.03
C SER A 31 -15.41 -13.82 16.11
N TRP A 32 -16.68 -14.22 16.23
CA TRP A 32 -17.81 -13.30 16.40
C TRP A 32 -18.05 -12.85 17.85
N GLY A 33 -17.09 -13.10 18.75
CA GLY A 33 -17.18 -12.64 20.14
C GLY A 33 -17.05 -11.12 20.24
N HIS A 34 -17.71 -10.50 21.23
CA HIS A 34 -17.74 -9.04 21.39
C HIS A 34 -16.33 -8.42 21.43
N ALA A 35 -15.39 -9.04 22.16
CA ALA A 35 -14.00 -8.57 22.21
C ALA A 35 -13.29 -8.69 20.85
N ALA A 36 -13.47 -9.80 20.13
CA ALA A 36 -12.85 -10.01 18.82
C ALA A 36 -13.38 -9.05 17.76
N VAL A 37 -14.67 -8.70 17.82
CA VAL A 37 -15.29 -7.70 16.94
C VAL A 37 -14.76 -6.30 17.24
N ILE A 38 -14.57 -5.94 18.53
CA ILE A 38 -13.98 -4.65 18.90
C ILE A 38 -12.55 -4.52 18.40
N GLU A 39 -11.71 -5.54 18.61
CA GLU A 39 -10.32 -5.51 18.14
C GLU A 39 -10.26 -5.46 16.61
N TRP A 40 -11.06 -6.26 15.92
CA TRP A 40 -11.16 -6.20 14.47
C TRP A 40 -11.57 -4.81 13.96
N LEU A 41 -12.53 -4.14 14.62
CA LEU A 41 -12.95 -2.79 14.24
C LEU A 41 -11.80 -1.77 14.36
N ARG A 42 -11.00 -1.86 15.43
CA ARG A 42 -9.81 -1.00 15.62
C ARG A 42 -8.79 -1.22 14.50
N GLU A 43 -8.52 -2.48 14.17
CA GLU A 43 -7.60 -2.83 13.08
C GLU A 43 -8.14 -2.38 11.72
N TRP A 44 -9.46 -2.47 11.52
CA TRP A 44 -10.13 -2.05 10.29
C TRP A 44 -9.99 -0.54 10.04
N GLU A 45 -10.13 0.28 11.09
CA GLU A 45 -9.90 1.73 11.00
C GLU A 45 -8.45 2.04 10.57
N CYS A 46 -7.47 1.33 11.15
CA CYS A 46 -6.06 1.49 10.77
C CYS A 46 -5.80 1.05 9.32
N TYR A 47 -6.42 -0.04 8.88
CA TYR A 47 -6.34 -0.52 7.49
C TYR A 47 -6.89 0.51 6.50
N VAL A 48 -8.07 1.09 6.77
CA VAL A 48 -8.68 2.10 5.91
C VAL A 48 -7.79 3.35 5.79
N GLU A 49 -7.18 3.79 6.89
CA GLU A 49 -6.29 4.96 6.86
C GLU A 49 -5.01 4.68 6.05
N LYS A 50 -4.41 3.49 6.21
CA LYS A 50 -3.26 3.06 5.40
C LYS A 50 -3.62 3.00 3.92
N MET A 51 -4.80 2.48 3.57
CA MET A 51 -5.29 2.44 2.19
C MET A 51 -5.52 3.84 1.61
N ARG A 52 -6.09 4.76 2.38
CA ARG A 52 -6.26 6.16 1.98
C ARG A 52 -4.91 6.80 1.66
N HIS A 53 -3.93 6.64 2.55
CA HIS A 53 -2.57 7.16 2.32
C HIS A 53 -1.94 6.57 1.06
N HIS A 54 -2.05 5.25 0.87
CA HIS A 54 -1.55 4.59 -0.34
C HIS A 54 -2.20 5.11 -1.63
N CYS A 55 -3.51 5.35 -1.62
CA CYS A 55 -4.24 5.97 -2.73
C CYS A 55 -3.70 7.37 -3.06
N THR A 56 -3.44 8.20 -2.04
CA THR A 56 -2.82 9.53 -2.23
C THR A 56 -1.42 9.44 -2.84
N THR A 57 -0.59 8.50 -2.39
CA THR A 57 0.81 8.34 -2.84
C THR A 57 0.90 7.73 -4.25
N THR A 58 -0.01 6.85 -4.62
CA THR A 58 0.02 6.13 -5.91
C THR A 58 -0.83 6.81 -7.00
N GLY A 59 -1.58 7.86 -6.66
CA GLY A 59 -2.52 8.52 -7.58
C GLY A 59 -3.72 7.64 -7.97
N LYS A 60 -4.02 6.59 -7.20
CA LYS A 60 -5.17 5.70 -7.41
C LYS A 60 -6.38 6.25 -6.66
N THR A 61 -7.51 6.43 -7.35
CA THR A 61 -8.76 6.90 -6.73
C THR A 61 -9.38 5.82 -5.84
N TYR A 62 -9.74 6.21 -4.62
CA TYR A 62 -10.44 5.34 -3.66
C TYR A 62 -11.87 5.00 -4.10
N GLU A 63 -12.46 5.81 -4.98
CA GLU A 63 -13.88 5.75 -5.38
C GLU A 63 -14.27 4.53 -6.25
N ASN A 64 -13.31 3.75 -6.77
CA ASN A 64 -13.57 2.66 -7.71
C ASN A 64 -13.92 1.31 -7.03
N GLY A 65 -14.58 1.34 -5.87
CA GLY A 65 -14.99 0.11 -5.17
C GLY A 65 -13.87 -0.59 -4.41
N TRP A 66 -12.97 0.19 -3.79
CA TRP A 66 -12.05 -0.30 -2.77
C TRP A 66 -12.56 0.11 -1.38
N PRO A 67 -12.57 -0.76 -0.35
CA PRO A 67 -11.91 -2.05 -0.24
C PRO A 67 -12.73 -3.21 -0.84
N PRO A 68 -12.10 -4.34 -1.20
CA PRO A 68 -12.82 -5.58 -1.52
C PRO A 68 -13.66 -6.08 -0.34
#